data_AF-A0A4Q5RYM8-F1
#
_entry.id   AF-A0A4Q5RYM8-F1
#
_cell.length_a   1.000
_cell.length_b   1.000
_cell.length_c   1.000
_cell.angle_alpha   90.00
_cell.angle_beta   90.00
_cell.angle_gamma   90.00
#
_symmetry.space_group_name_H-M   'P 1'
#
loop_
_entity.id
_entity.type
_entity.pdbx_description
1 polymer ?
#
loop_
_entity_poly.entity_id
_entity_poly.type
_entity_poly.pdbx_seq_one_letter_code
_entity_poly.pdbx_strand_id
1 'polypeptide(L)'
;MMDKVEPGKFNLNAAMKGYALNMMCHTLNRAENRAAFLADEAGYCSRYDLSAEEIDAVTNRDKPRLFTLGGNMYFLAKLDRVKKAGVK
;
A
#
# COMPACT_ATOMS: atom_id res chain seq x y z
N MET A 1 23.89 -7.69 7.53
CA MET A 1 23.44 -8.42 6.33
C MET A 1 21.98 -8.83 6.55
N MET A 2 21.07 -7.85 6.64
CA MET A 2 19.64 -8.03 6.96
C MET A 2 18.77 -7.15 6.04
N ASP A 3 19.24 -6.83 4.84
CA ASP A 3 18.80 -5.59 4.16
C ASP A 3 18.09 -5.74 2.82
N LYS A 4 17.72 -6.95 2.40
CA LYS A 4 17.00 -7.09 1.13
C LYS A 4 15.65 -7.74 1.32
N VAL A 5 14.62 -6.90 1.23
CA VAL A 5 13.27 -7.34 0.86
C VAL A 5 13.37 -7.99 -0.52
N GLU A 6 13.04 -9.26 -0.59
CA GLU A 6 12.87 -9.96 -1.86
C GLU A 6 11.45 -9.67 -2.37
N PRO A 7 11.30 -9.04 -3.56
CA PRO A 7 9.97 -8.70 -4.06
C PRO A 7 9.06 -9.92 -4.13
N GLY A 8 7.85 -9.79 -3.57
CA GLY A 8 6.85 -10.86 -3.55
C GLY A 8 7.02 -11.90 -2.43
N LYS A 9 8.14 -11.89 -1.69
CA LYS A 9 8.31 -12.72 -0.48
C LYS A 9 8.07 -11.88 0.78
N PHE A 10 7.19 -12.37 1.65
CA PHE A 10 6.85 -11.68 2.89
C PHE A 10 7.53 -12.35 4.10
N ASN A 11 8.79 -11.99 4.34
CA ASN A 11 9.58 -12.39 5.52
C ASN A 11 9.60 -11.28 6.58
N LEU A 12 10.33 -11.48 7.69
CA LEU A 12 10.41 -10.50 8.78
C LEU A 12 10.88 -9.12 8.30
N ASN A 13 11.88 -9.05 7.42
CA ASN A 13 12.39 -7.77 6.89
C ASN A 13 11.33 -7.04 6.05
N ALA A 14 10.60 -7.76 5.19
CA ALA A 14 9.49 -7.21 4.43
C ALA A 14 8.35 -6.73 5.35
N ALA A 15 8.03 -7.50 6.38
CA ALA A 15 6.98 -7.17 7.34
C ALA A 15 7.31 -5.90 8.15
N MET A 16 8.57 -5.75 8.60
CA MET A 16 9.02 -4.55 9.30
C MET A 16 9.04 -3.33 8.36
N LYS A 17 9.61 -3.48 7.15
CA LYS A 17 9.71 -2.40 6.17
C LYS A 17 8.33 -1.88 5.75
N GLY A 18 7.43 -2.78 5.37
CA GLY A 18 6.12 -2.42 4.83
C GLY A 18 5.03 -2.29 5.88
N TYR A 19 5.34 -2.18 7.18
CA TYR A 19 4.32 -2.22 8.23
C TYR A 19 3.24 -1.13 8.04
N ALA A 20 3.67 0.12 7.87
CA ALA A 20 2.77 1.26 7.64
C ALA A 20 1.91 1.08 6.38
N LEU A 21 2.54 0.72 5.25
CA LEU A 21 1.86 0.39 3.99
C LEU A 21 0.79 -0.70 4.16
N ASN A 22 1.15 -1.83 4.79
CA ASN A 22 0.23 -2.95 5.00
C ASN A 22 -0.92 -2.56 5.92
N MET A 23 -0.65 -1.85 7.02
CA MET A 23 -1.67 -1.34 7.94
C MET A 23 -2.65 -0.39 7.24
N MET A 24 -2.15 0.55 6.44
CA MET A 24 -2.97 1.44 5.62
C MET A 24 -3.88 0.63 4.69
N CYS A 25 -3.33 -0.32 3.92
CA CYS A 25 -4.12 -1.18 3.04
C CYS A 25 -5.17 -2.00 3.79
N HIS A 26 -4.91 -2.43 5.03
CA HIS A 26 -5.89 -3.14 5.85
C HIS A 26 -7.17 -2.33 6.07
N THR A 27 -7.02 -1.02 6.27
CA THR A 27 -8.14 -0.11 6.57
C THR A 27 -9.15 -0.04 5.43
N LEU A 28 -8.72 -0.33 4.19
CA LEU A 28 -9.54 -0.33 2.98
C LEU A 28 -10.58 -1.46 2.93
N ASN A 29 -10.61 -2.34 3.92
CA ASN A 29 -11.75 -3.25 4.13
C ASN A 29 -13.06 -2.49 4.36
N ARG A 30 -13.03 -1.32 5.01
CA ARG A 30 -14.22 -0.51 5.29
C ARG A 30 -14.57 0.39 4.09
N ALA A 31 -15.86 0.51 3.78
CA ALA A 31 -16.33 1.29 2.62
C ALA A 31 -16.02 2.79 2.77
N GLU A 32 -16.25 3.35 3.95
CA GLU A 32 -15.92 4.74 4.29
C GLU A 32 -14.43 5.07 4.08
N ASN A 33 -13.53 4.14 4.40
CA ASN A 33 -12.09 4.30 4.19
C ASN A 33 -11.72 4.30 2.72
N ARG A 34 -12.38 3.48 1.89
CA ARG A 34 -12.19 3.51 0.44
C ARG A 34 -12.65 4.83 -0.16
N ALA A 35 -13.78 5.38 0.32
CA ALA A 35 -14.29 6.68 -0.12
C ALA A 35 -13.35 7.82 0.31
N ALA A 36 -12.87 7.80 1.57
CA ALA A 36 -11.92 8.77 2.07
C ALA A 36 -10.57 8.72 1.33
N PHE A 37 -10.07 7.51 1.06
CA PHE A 37 -8.87 7.32 0.26
C PHE A 37 -9.04 7.84 -1.18
N LEU A 38 -10.17 7.57 -1.84
CA LEU A 38 -10.43 8.11 -3.19
C LEU A 38 -10.55 9.63 -3.24
N ALA A 39 -11.05 10.26 -2.18
CA ALA A 39 -11.20 11.71 -2.12
C ALA A 39 -9.85 12.44 -2.06
N ASP A 40 -8.85 11.83 -1.41
CA ASP A 40 -7.50 12.37 -1.27
C ASP A 40 -6.52 11.22 -1.00
N GLU A 41 -6.00 10.59 -2.06
CA GLU A 41 -5.15 9.39 -1.91
C GLU A 41 -3.86 9.71 -1.15
N ALA A 42 -3.19 10.82 -1.50
CA ALA A 42 -1.93 11.22 -0.88
C ALA A 42 -2.14 11.59 0.59
N GLY A 43 -3.12 12.45 0.90
CA GLY A 43 -3.41 12.83 2.28
C GLY A 43 -3.93 11.66 3.13
N TYR A 44 -4.63 10.69 2.54
CA TYR A 44 -4.99 9.47 3.25
C TYR A 44 -3.75 8.63 3.59
N CYS A 45 -2.81 8.47 2.66
CA CYS A 45 -1.55 7.77 2.91
C CYS A 45 -0.71 8.45 4.00
N SER A 46 -0.65 9.79 4.01
CA SER A 46 0.10 10.56 5.01
C SER A 46 -0.40 10.35 6.44
N ARG A 47 -1.69 9.99 6.66
CA ARG A 47 -2.22 9.67 8.00
C ARG A 47 -1.63 8.40 8.63
N TYR A 48 -0.98 7.58 7.82
CA TYR A 48 -0.34 6.33 8.24
C TYR A 48 1.19 6.40 8.13
N ASP A 49 1.75 7.61 8.01
CA ASP A 49 3.19 7.85 7.93
C ASP A 49 3.90 7.13 6.77
N LEU A 50 3.19 6.91 5.65
CA LEU A 50 3.81 6.40 4.44
C LEU A 50 4.87 7.40 3.94
N SER A 51 6.03 6.87 3.55
CA SER A 51 7.09 7.64 2.88
C SER A 51 6.63 8.15 1.51
N ALA A 52 7.32 9.17 0.99
CA ALA A 52 7.01 9.72 -0.34
C ALA A 52 7.04 8.65 -1.45
N GLU A 53 7.94 7.68 -1.34
CA GLU A 53 8.04 6.55 -2.26
C GLU A 53 6.85 5.57 -2.14
N GLU A 54 6.40 5.27 -0.91
CA GLU A 54 5.21 4.43 -0.71
C GLU A 54 3.95 5.14 -1.18
N ILE A 55 3.81 6.44 -0.92
CA ILE A 55 2.69 7.26 -1.40
C ILE A 55 2.62 7.17 -2.93
N ASP A 56 3.73 7.45 -3.61
CA ASP A 56 3.79 7.43 -5.08
C ASP A 56 3.46 6.02 -5.64
N ALA A 57 3.98 4.95 -5.04
CA ALA A 57 3.67 3.59 -5.45
C ALA A 57 2.19 3.23 -5.24
N VAL A 58 1.59 3.68 -4.14
CA VAL A 58 0.16 3.47 -3.84
C VAL A 58 -0.72 4.26 -4.81
N THR A 59 -0.45 5.55 -5.02
CA THR A 59 -1.27 6.41 -5.90
C THR A 59 -1.19 5.96 -7.35
N ASN A 60 -0.04 5.47 -7.80
CA ASN A 60 0.14 4.94 -9.16
C ASN A 60 -0.26 3.46 -9.31
N ARG A 61 -0.66 2.78 -8.22
CA ARG A 61 -0.97 1.34 -8.21
C ARG A 61 0.19 0.48 -8.74
N ASP A 62 1.43 0.89 -8.50
CA ASP A 62 2.65 0.20 -8.95
C ASP A 62 2.91 -1.03 -8.06
N LYS A 63 2.25 -2.15 -8.37
CA LYS A 63 2.39 -3.41 -7.61
C LYS A 63 3.84 -3.91 -7.52
N PRO A 64 4.64 -3.94 -8.60
CA PRO A 64 6.06 -4.30 -8.50
C PRO A 64 6.80 -3.49 -7.45
N ARG A 65 6.62 -2.15 -7.44
CA ARG A 65 7.25 -1.29 -6.44
C ARG A 65 6.68 -1.50 -5.04
N LEU A 66 5.37 -1.68 -4.90
CA LEU A 66 4.76 -2.00 -3.61
C LEU A 66 5.34 -3.30 -3.00
N PHE A 67 5.69 -4.30 -3.82
CA PHE A 67 6.37 -5.50 -3.35
C PHE A 67 7.82 -5.23 -2.91
N THR A 68 8.57 -4.36 -3.61
CA THR A 68 9.94 -3.98 -3.18
C THR A 68 9.93 -3.15 -1.88
N LEU A 69 8.79 -2.52 -1.57
CA LEU A 69 8.55 -1.76 -0.35
C LEU A 69 8.03 -2.60 0.82
N GLY A 70 7.92 -3.92 0.65
CA GLY A 70 7.46 -4.82 1.72
C GLY A 70 5.95 -5.00 1.79
N GLY A 71 5.23 -4.61 0.74
CA GLY A 71 3.80 -4.88 0.61
C GLY A 71 3.50 -6.37 0.55
N ASN A 72 2.55 -6.82 1.36
CA ASN A 72 2.05 -8.18 1.36
C ASN A 72 0.89 -8.30 0.36
N MET A 73 0.93 -9.32 -0.50
CA MET A 73 -0.08 -9.55 -1.54
C MET A 73 -1.54 -9.49 -1.04
N TYR A 74 -1.84 -10.02 0.16
CA TYR A 74 -3.19 -10.02 0.72
C TYR A 74 -3.64 -8.64 1.23
N PHE A 75 -2.71 -7.78 1.62
CA PHE A 75 -3.01 -6.40 1.97
C PHE A 75 -3.14 -5.56 0.71
N LEU A 76 -2.21 -5.67 -0.24
CA LEU A 76 -2.26 -4.95 -1.51
C LEU A 76 -3.52 -5.24 -2.31
N ALA A 77 -4.06 -6.46 -2.27
CA ALA A 77 -5.33 -6.80 -2.91
C ALA A 77 -6.54 -5.94 -2.43
N LYS A 78 -6.44 -5.28 -1.27
CA LYS A 78 -7.48 -4.36 -0.78
C LYS A 78 -7.42 -3.01 -1.52
N LEU A 79 -6.25 -2.61 -2.00
CA LEU A 79 -6.09 -1.43 -2.84
C LEU A 79 -6.83 -1.59 -4.19
N ASP A 80 -6.85 -2.80 -4.75
CA ASP A 80 -7.60 -3.12 -5.98
C ASP A 80 -9.13 -2.98 -5.81
N ARG A 81 -9.64 -3.06 -4.57
CA ARG A 81 -11.07 -2.86 -4.28
C ARG A 81 -11.48 -1.38 -4.34
N VAL A 82 -10.51 -0.48 -4.39
CA VAL A 82 -10.73 0.96 -4.55
C VAL A 82 -10.79 1.27 -6.05
N LYS A 83 -12.00 1.38 -6.59
CA LYS A 83 -12.21 1.70 -8.02
C LYS A 83 -11.95 3.18 -8.28
N LYS A 84 -10.91 3.50 -9.06
CA LYS A 84 -10.75 4.82 -9.68
C LYS A 84 -11.76 4.96 -10.82
N ALA A 85 -12.47 6.08 -10.88
CA ALA A 85 -13.29 6.39 -12.06
C ALA A 85 -12.35 6.54 -13.27
N GLY A 86 -12.55 5.74 -14.32
CA GLY A 86 -11.82 5.90 -15.60
C GLY A 86 -10.68 4.91 -15.88
N VAL A 87 -10.41 3.93 -15.01
CA VAL A 87 -9.51 2.80 -15.36
C VAL A 87 -10.36 1.73 -16.04
N LYS A 88 -10.23 1.60 -17.37
CA LYS A 88 -10.80 0.51 -18.16
C LYS A 88 -10.07 -0.81 -17.87
#